data_AF-A0A7C5SFU3-F1
#
_entry.id   AF-A0A7C5SFU3-F1
#
_cell.length_a   1.000
_cell.length_b   1.000
_cell.length_c   1.000
_cell.angle_alpha   90.00
_cell.angle_beta   90.00
_cell.angle_gamma   90.00
#
_symmetry.space_group_name_H-M   'P 1'
#
loop_
_entity.id
_entity.type
_entity.pdbx_description
1 polymer ?
#
loop_
_entity_poly.entity_id
_entity_poly.type
_entity_poly.pdbx_seq_one_letter_code
_entity_poly.pdbx_strand_id
1 'polypeptide(L)'
;MSVRRMGIVLFLSLSLMGAPLFADAPDFSRMVVVGDSLSAGYLSGGLEEEGQLTGYAALIASQAGVDLSLPLIAYPGVPNIMELETWGPPPIFGPVPGQSSGRIDPFTQAMNLAVPGHDALDALETRPDLPIDSLTDLVLGLPGLLDGVALSQVEWAEALEPSVILLWIGNNDILGAATEGSPELMTDPEVFEAAYGQIFDRLAATGAPIVVANIPDTTVIAYLTPVSEVSWAMGVPVELLEVALGVGPEDYVTLPGLDMASRILGGTLPGPLPDTMVLDTEEAQQIRERTDLFNAIIAAKAEQYGSTLVDIRALLERADAAGAMACGRRLATSFLGGVFSLDGVHPTRTGYALVANEFIAAINAGLGADLPPVDLCAVSASDPLLPPGMSFAPSGLGSPARGLLRPGPER
;
A
#
# COMPACT_ATOMS: atom_id res chain seq x y z
N MET A 1 2.72 -37.03 -69.69
CA MET A 1 2.53 -36.33 -68.41
C MET A 1 2.75 -37.34 -67.29
N SER A 2 3.94 -37.35 -66.70
CA SER A 2 4.35 -38.30 -65.66
C SER A 2 4.77 -37.51 -64.43
N VAL A 3 3.96 -37.54 -63.37
CA VAL A 3 4.21 -36.82 -62.12
C VAL A 3 5.17 -37.64 -61.26
N ARG A 4 6.41 -37.15 -61.10
CA ARG A 4 7.37 -37.66 -60.10
C ARG A 4 6.97 -37.14 -58.72
N ARG A 5 6.67 -38.03 -57.77
CA ARG A 5 6.57 -37.68 -56.35
C ARG A 5 7.98 -37.63 -55.76
N MET A 6 8.39 -36.43 -55.36
CA MET A 6 9.62 -36.18 -54.60
C MET A 6 9.36 -36.54 -53.14
N GLY A 7 10.06 -37.55 -52.61
CA GLY A 7 10.04 -37.87 -51.18
C GLY A 7 10.92 -36.88 -50.42
N ILE A 8 10.32 -36.13 -49.50
CA ILE A 8 11.03 -35.29 -48.53
C ILE A 8 11.42 -36.18 -47.35
N VAL A 9 12.72 -36.35 -47.13
CA VAL A 9 13.26 -36.97 -45.92
C VAL A 9 13.40 -35.87 -44.87
N LEU A 10 12.54 -35.91 -43.86
CA LEU A 10 12.58 -35.01 -42.71
C LEU A 10 13.57 -35.58 -41.67
N PHE A 11 14.70 -34.92 -41.47
CA PHE A 11 15.59 -35.20 -40.34
C PHE A 11 14.97 -34.57 -39.07
N LEU A 12 14.39 -35.39 -38.19
CA LEU A 12 14.14 -34.99 -36.81
C LEU A 12 15.48 -35.02 -36.06
N SER A 13 16.11 -33.86 -35.89
CA SER A 13 17.11 -33.68 -34.82
C SER A 13 16.36 -33.48 -33.51
N LEU A 14 16.25 -34.56 -32.74
CA LEU A 14 15.76 -34.52 -31.36
C LEU A 14 16.86 -33.87 -30.50
N SER A 15 16.85 -32.55 -30.37
CA SER A 15 17.61 -31.89 -29.31
C SER A 15 16.94 -32.22 -27.99
N LEU A 16 17.48 -33.19 -27.25
CA LEU A 16 17.28 -33.25 -25.81
C LEU A 16 17.97 -32.01 -25.22
N MET A 17 17.23 -30.89 -25.15
CA MET A 17 17.50 -29.90 -24.11
C MET A 17 17.21 -30.64 -22.81
N GLY A 18 18.26 -30.95 -22.05
CA GLY A 18 18.11 -31.45 -20.70
C GLY A 18 17.19 -30.49 -19.96
N ALA A 19 16.14 -31.02 -19.32
CA ALA A 19 15.42 -30.28 -18.31
C ALA A 19 16.47 -29.70 -17.35
N PRO A 20 16.40 -28.40 -16.99
CA PRO A 20 17.31 -27.86 -16.01
C PRO A 20 17.24 -28.77 -14.78
N LEU A 21 18.41 -29.25 -14.34
CA LEU A 21 18.59 -29.76 -12.99
C LEU A 21 17.93 -28.74 -12.05
N PHE A 22 17.07 -29.24 -11.15
CA PHE A 22 16.32 -28.45 -10.16
C PHE A 22 17.06 -27.16 -9.80
N ALA A 23 16.48 -26.00 -10.14
CA ALA A 23 16.98 -24.75 -9.60
C ALA A 23 16.90 -24.88 -8.07
N ASP A 24 17.96 -24.49 -7.36
CA ASP A 24 17.92 -24.43 -5.91
C ASP A 24 16.77 -23.49 -5.49
N ALA A 25 16.07 -23.83 -4.40
CA ALA A 25 15.01 -22.99 -3.89
C ALA A 25 15.57 -21.58 -3.57
N PRO A 26 14.81 -20.50 -3.85
CA PRO A 26 15.27 -19.14 -3.57
C PRO A 26 15.55 -18.93 -2.08
N ASP A 27 16.60 -18.16 -1.78
CA ASP A 27 17.08 -17.89 -0.43
C ASP A 27 16.47 -16.59 0.15
N PHE A 28 15.71 -16.72 1.23
CA PHE A 28 15.09 -15.59 1.95
C PHE A 28 15.81 -15.23 3.25
N SER A 29 16.93 -15.89 3.59
CA SER A 29 17.61 -15.76 4.88
C SER A 29 18.09 -14.35 5.22
N ARG A 30 18.29 -13.50 4.21
CA ARG A 30 18.64 -12.08 4.34
C ARG A 30 17.70 -11.23 3.50
N MET A 31 16.40 -11.34 3.75
CA MET A 31 15.40 -10.49 3.11
C MET A 31 15.54 -9.05 3.58
N VAL A 32 15.74 -8.13 2.64
CA VAL A 32 15.77 -6.69 2.87
C VAL A 32 14.55 -6.04 2.22
N VAL A 33 13.96 -5.05 2.87
CA VAL A 33 12.78 -4.34 2.37
C VAL A 33 13.11 -2.87 2.20
N VAL A 34 12.85 -2.33 1.02
CA VAL A 34 12.95 -0.90 0.68
C VAL A 34 11.57 -0.42 0.28
N GLY A 35 11.11 0.69 0.85
CA GLY A 35 9.77 1.17 0.57
C GLY A 35 9.29 2.32 1.46
N ASP A 36 7.99 2.52 1.41
CA ASP A 36 7.28 3.55 2.17
C ASP A 36 6.46 2.95 3.34
N SER A 37 5.43 3.67 3.77
CA SER A 37 4.54 3.30 4.87
C SER A 37 3.86 1.94 4.67
N LEU A 38 3.54 1.57 3.42
CA LEU A 38 2.93 0.28 3.12
C LEU A 38 3.89 -0.86 3.45
N SER A 39 5.17 -0.69 3.13
CA SER A 39 6.25 -1.65 3.41
C SER A 39 6.68 -1.66 4.88
N ALA A 40 6.52 -0.54 5.57
CA ALA A 40 6.79 -0.44 7.01
C ALA A 40 5.74 -1.15 7.87
N GLY A 41 4.54 -1.44 7.36
CA GLY A 41 3.42 -1.94 8.18
C GLY A 41 2.68 -0.82 8.93
N TYR A 42 2.67 0.38 8.36
CA TYR A 42 1.92 1.53 8.88
C TYR A 42 0.41 1.28 8.78
N LEU A 43 -0.35 1.61 9.81
CA LEU A 43 -1.81 1.49 9.76
C LEU A 43 -2.49 2.46 10.70
N SER A 44 -3.73 2.83 10.36
CA SER A 44 -4.57 3.74 11.16
C SER A 44 -3.83 5.01 11.56
N GLY A 45 -3.00 5.57 10.68
CA GLY A 45 -2.33 6.84 10.91
C GLY A 45 -1.04 6.79 11.74
N GLY A 46 -0.49 5.61 12.07
CA GLY A 46 0.77 5.50 12.80
C GLY A 46 1.61 4.26 12.47
N LEU A 47 2.90 4.31 12.82
CA LEU A 47 3.80 3.16 12.83
C LEU A 47 3.93 2.61 14.25
N GLU A 48 3.47 1.38 14.49
CA GLU A 48 3.55 0.71 15.79
C GLU A 48 3.87 -0.79 15.62
N GLU A 49 4.27 -1.42 16.73
CA GLU A 49 4.79 -2.80 16.80
C GLU A 49 3.90 -3.82 16.08
N GLU A 50 2.61 -3.86 16.39
CA GLU A 50 1.68 -4.87 15.89
C GLU A 50 1.40 -4.67 14.40
N GLY A 51 1.29 -3.43 13.92
CA GLY A 51 1.23 -3.09 12.51
C GLY A 51 2.45 -3.55 11.72
N GLN A 52 3.66 -3.35 12.26
CA GLN A 52 4.89 -3.85 11.64
C GLN A 52 4.92 -5.39 11.58
N LEU A 53 4.48 -6.07 12.64
CA LEU A 53 4.42 -7.54 12.70
C LEU A 53 3.36 -8.13 11.76
N THR A 54 2.32 -7.37 11.43
CA THR A 54 1.22 -7.80 10.55
C THR A 54 1.26 -7.19 9.16
N GLY A 55 2.28 -6.37 8.86
CA GLY A 55 2.56 -5.83 7.53
C GLY A 55 2.95 -6.91 6.54
N TYR A 56 2.73 -6.65 5.25
CA TYR A 56 2.88 -7.69 4.21
C TYR A 56 4.29 -8.30 4.17
N ALA A 57 5.34 -7.50 4.38
CA ALA A 57 6.71 -7.97 4.38
C ALA A 57 7.01 -8.95 5.53
N ALA A 58 6.52 -8.66 6.74
CA ALA A 58 6.64 -9.56 7.89
C ALA A 58 5.87 -10.88 7.67
N LEU A 59 4.69 -10.79 7.05
CA LEU A 59 3.90 -11.96 6.67
C LEU A 59 4.60 -12.84 5.63
N ILE A 60 5.25 -12.24 4.62
CA ILE A 60 6.07 -12.98 3.65
C ILE A 60 7.24 -13.67 4.35
N ALA A 61 7.96 -12.97 5.24
CA ALA A 61 9.05 -13.54 6.02
C ALA A 61 8.62 -14.78 6.80
N SER A 62 7.47 -14.67 7.47
CA SER A 62 6.87 -15.76 8.24
C SER A 62 6.56 -16.97 7.36
N GLN A 63 6.02 -16.77 6.15
CA GLN A 63 5.73 -17.86 5.21
C GLN A 63 6.97 -18.46 4.57
N ALA A 64 8.05 -17.69 4.45
CA ALA A 64 9.38 -18.19 4.09
C ALA A 64 10.11 -18.89 5.25
N GLY A 65 9.56 -18.84 6.48
CA GLY A 65 10.17 -19.43 7.66
C GLY A 65 11.44 -18.72 8.11
N VAL A 66 11.55 -17.42 7.84
CA VAL A 66 12.70 -16.57 8.21
C VAL A 66 12.26 -15.43 9.11
N ASP A 67 13.18 -14.98 9.97
CA ASP A 67 12.96 -13.80 10.81
C ASP A 67 13.34 -12.53 10.04
N LEU A 68 12.39 -11.63 9.84
CA LEU A 68 12.66 -10.28 9.34
C LEU A 68 12.90 -9.35 10.54
N SER A 69 14.13 -8.85 10.70
CA SER A 69 14.42 -7.86 11.74
C SER A 69 13.71 -6.54 11.44
N LEU A 70 12.72 -6.19 12.27
CA LEU A 70 11.91 -4.98 12.13
C LEU A 70 12.37 -3.87 13.08
N PRO A 71 12.25 -2.59 12.71
CA PRO A 71 12.52 -1.44 13.57
C PRO A 71 11.35 -1.16 14.53
N LEU A 72 10.93 -2.16 15.32
CA LEU A 72 9.66 -2.11 16.07
C LEU A 72 9.51 -0.84 16.93
N ILE A 73 8.54 0.01 16.56
CA ILE A 73 8.12 1.19 17.33
C ILE A 73 7.14 0.84 18.45
N ALA A 74 7.41 1.32 19.66
CA ALA A 74 6.56 1.08 20.82
C ALA A 74 5.18 1.73 20.67
N TYR A 75 4.14 1.02 21.12
CA TYR A 75 2.78 1.56 21.25
C TYR A 75 2.79 2.86 22.10
N PRO A 76 1.98 3.89 21.77
CA PRO A 76 0.93 3.96 20.73
C PRO A 76 1.42 4.21 19.30
N GLY A 77 2.72 4.16 19.04
CA GLY A 77 3.30 4.40 17.72
C GLY A 77 3.76 5.83 17.49
N VAL A 78 4.34 6.06 16.31
CA VAL A 78 4.75 7.39 15.83
C VAL A 78 4.20 7.63 14.41
N PRO A 79 3.33 8.64 14.21
CA PRO A 79 2.43 9.22 15.21
C PRO A 79 1.59 8.15 15.92
N ASN A 80 0.86 8.54 16.97
CA ASN A 80 -0.04 7.61 17.66
C ASN A 80 -1.10 7.09 16.68
N ILE A 81 -1.29 5.77 16.63
CA ILE A 81 -2.34 5.17 15.81
C ILE A 81 -3.74 5.64 16.26
N MET A 82 -4.69 5.59 15.35
CA MET A 82 -6.10 5.73 15.64
C MET A 82 -6.72 4.41 16.06
N GLU A 83 -7.66 4.48 17.00
CA GLU A 83 -8.51 3.35 17.39
C GLU A 83 -9.98 3.70 17.24
N LEU A 84 -10.78 2.70 16.89
CA LEU A 84 -12.22 2.82 16.77
C LEU A 84 -12.87 2.69 18.15
N GLU A 85 -13.45 3.78 18.65
CA GLU A 85 -14.19 3.78 19.90
C GLU A 85 -15.60 3.19 19.72
N THR A 86 -16.31 3.62 18.68
CA THR A 86 -17.64 3.12 18.35
C THR A 86 -17.85 3.03 16.85
N TRP A 87 -18.57 2.01 16.39
CA TRP A 87 -18.94 1.82 14.98
C TRP A 87 -20.02 2.79 14.49
N GLY A 88 -20.65 3.54 15.39
CA GLY A 88 -21.64 4.56 15.03
C GLY A 88 -23.08 4.07 14.82
N PRO A 89 -23.94 4.90 14.19
CA PRO A 89 -23.59 6.08 13.35
C PRO A 89 -23.62 7.47 14.05
N PRO A 90 -22.66 8.40 13.81
CA PRO A 90 -21.39 8.25 13.08
C PRO A 90 -20.35 7.42 13.85
N PRO A 91 -19.39 6.74 13.18
CA PRO A 91 -18.30 6.08 13.90
C PRO A 91 -17.49 7.14 14.65
N ILE A 92 -17.01 6.76 15.83
CA ILE A 92 -16.12 7.58 16.63
C ILE A 92 -14.79 6.84 16.70
N PHE A 93 -13.74 7.51 16.24
CA PHE A 93 -12.37 7.03 16.28
C PHE A 93 -11.45 8.22 16.48
N GLY A 94 -10.24 7.95 16.97
CA GLY A 94 -9.28 9.01 17.22
C GLY A 94 -7.93 8.45 17.65
N PRO A 95 -6.90 9.31 17.72
CA PRO A 95 -5.58 8.89 18.13
C PRO A 95 -5.62 8.37 19.57
N VAL A 96 -4.94 7.25 19.79
CA VAL A 96 -4.71 6.72 21.13
C VAL A 96 -3.94 7.76 21.94
N PRO A 97 -4.35 8.08 23.18
CA PRO A 97 -3.62 9.01 24.03
C PRO A 97 -2.29 8.42 24.53
N GLY A 98 -1.28 9.26 24.68
CA GLY A 98 0.05 8.87 25.16
C GLY A 98 1.17 9.34 24.23
N GLN A 99 2.37 8.83 24.45
CA GLN A 99 3.52 9.09 23.59
C GLN A 99 4.36 7.81 23.52
N SER A 100 4.76 7.43 22.31
CA SER A 100 5.68 6.30 22.12
C SER A 100 7.06 6.60 22.74
N SER A 101 7.71 5.56 23.25
CA SER A 101 9.12 5.63 23.63
C SER A 101 10.09 5.54 22.44
N GLY A 102 9.57 5.47 21.20
CA GLY A 102 10.34 5.23 20.00
C GLY A 102 10.60 3.74 19.78
N ARG A 103 11.78 3.42 19.24
CA ARG A 103 12.18 2.04 18.91
C ARG A 103 12.29 1.18 20.19
N ILE A 104 11.62 0.03 20.20
CA ILE A 104 11.60 -0.93 21.31
C ILE A 104 13.01 -1.45 21.60
N ASP A 105 13.73 -1.84 20.55
CA ASP A 105 15.14 -2.22 20.64
C ASP A 105 16.01 -1.35 19.71
N PRO A 106 16.69 -0.31 20.26
CA PRO A 106 17.55 0.58 19.48
C PRO A 106 18.87 -0.07 19.04
N PHE A 107 19.18 -1.29 19.48
CA PHE A 107 20.44 -1.97 19.15
C PHE A 107 20.28 -3.02 18.04
N THR A 108 19.06 -3.42 17.71
CA THR A 108 18.78 -4.33 16.60
C THR A 108 18.96 -3.62 15.28
N GLN A 109 19.76 -4.15 14.34
CA GLN A 109 19.81 -3.66 12.96
C GLN A 109 18.56 -4.12 12.20
N ALA A 110 17.78 -3.16 11.67
CA ALA A 110 16.59 -3.47 10.88
C ALA A 110 16.99 -3.94 9.47
N MET A 111 16.23 -4.89 8.97
CA MET A 111 16.26 -5.38 7.59
C MET A 111 15.05 -4.88 6.79
N ASN A 112 13.97 -4.47 7.48
CA ASN A 112 12.95 -3.62 6.89
C ASN A 112 13.37 -2.15 7.04
N LEU A 113 13.77 -1.56 5.91
CA LEU A 113 14.29 -0.20 5.82
C LEU A 113 13.21 0.79 5.35
N ALA A 114 11.98 0.33 5.18
CA ALA A 114 10.91 1.15 4.66
C ALA A 114 10.53 2.26 5.66
N VAL A 115 10.47 3.50 5.18
CA VAL A 115 10.18 4.67 6.01
C VAL A 115 8.85 5.28 5.59
N PRO A 116 7.85 5.37 6.49
CA PRO A 116 6.61 6.07 6.19
C PRO A 116 6.84 7.51 5.72
N GLY A 117 6.19 7.88 4.62
CA GLY A 117 6.27 9.21 4.02
C GLY A 117 7.39 9.40 2.98
N HIS A 118 8.38 8.49 2.90
CA HIS A 118 9.42 8.60 1.88
C HIS A 118 8.86 8.35 0.47
N ASP A 119 9.29 9.18 -0.48
CA ASP A 119 9.11 8.96 -1.92
C ASP A 119 10.33 8.22 -2.54
N ALA A 120 10.36 8.05 -3.86
CA ALA A 120 11.47 7.40 -4.55
C ALA A 120 12.82 8.14 -4.37
N LEU A 121 12.83 9.47 -4.30
CA LEU A 121 14.05 10.25 -4.10
C LEU A 121 14.55 10.12 -2.66
N ASP A 122 13.64 10.16 -1.68
CA ASP A 122 13.96 9.97 -0.27
C ASP A 122 14.57 8.59 0.01
N ALA A 123 14.04 7.53 -0.61
CA ALA A 123 14.62 6.19 -0.46
C ALA A 123 16.09 6.14 -0.93
N LEU A 124 16.45 6.95 -1.92
CA LEU A 124 17.80 7.04 -2.47
C LEU A 124 18.72 7.93 -1.64
N GLU A 125 18.25 9.09 -1.17
CA GLU A 125 19.12 10.18 -0.69
C GLU A 125 18.95 10.54 0.79
N THR A 126 17.75 10.35 1.35
CA THR A 126 17.41 10.83 2.70
C THR A 126 18.07 9.94 3.74
N ARG A 127 18.80 10.56 4.67
CA ARG A 127 19.60 9.90 5.71
C ARG A 127 19.14 10.38 7.10
N PRO A 128 19.24 9.51 8.12
CA PRO A 128 18.90 9.86 9.49
C PRO A 128 19.93 10.82 10.10
N ASP A 129 19.53 11.60 11.11
CA ASP A 129 20.38 12.54 11.85
C ASP A 129 20.07 12.54 13.37
N LEU A 130 20.83 13.32 14.14
CA LEU A 130 20.58 13.60 15.56
C LEU A 130 20.02 15.02 15.77
N PRO A 131 19.09 15.22 16.72
CA PRO A 131 18.50 14.21 17.61
C PRO A 131 17.53 13.28 16.89
N ILE A 132 17.28 12.08 17.44
CA ILE A 132 16.27 11.15 16.92
C ILE A 132 14.88 11.76 17.14
N ASP A 133 14.28 12.32 16.10
CA ASP A 133 12.97 12.97 16.19
C ASP A 133 12.04 12.73 14.99
N SER A 134 12.50 11.99 13.97
CA SER A 134 11.70 11.58 12.82
C SER A 134 11.55 10.05 12.68
N LEU A 135 10.62 9.62 11.82
CA LEU A 135 10.50 8.21 11.44
C LEU A 135 11.74 7.72 10.68
N THR A 136 12.37 8.58 9.88
CA THR A 136 13.64 8.31 9.22
C THR A 136 14.72 7.93 10.25
N ASP A 137 14.84 8.68 11.33
CA ASP A 137 15.82 8.42 12.38
C ASP A 137 15.51 7.14 13.17
N LEU A 138 14.23 6.92 13.48
CA LEU A 138 13.79 5.73 14.20
C LEU A 138 14.02 4.44 13.39
N VAL A 139 13.78 4.48 12.08
CA VAL A 139 13.90 3.32 11.19
C VAL A 139 15.35 3.11 10.74
N LEU A 140 15.97 4.11 10.11
CA LEU A 140 17.29 4.00 9.48
C LEU A 140 18.45 4.39 10.40
N GLY A 141 18.17 5.19 11.42
CA GLY A 141 19.21 5.78 12.27
C GLY A 141 19.75 4.82 13.32
N LEU A 142 18.98 3.84 13.78
CA LEU A 142 19.39 2.96 14.87
C LEU A 142 19.71 1.53 14.37
N PRO A 143 20.80 0.89 14.84
CA PRO A 143 21.83 1.43 15.74
C PRO A 143 22.87 2.32 15.06
N GLY A 144 22.87 2.46 13.72
CA GLY A 144 23.95 3.07 12.94
C GLY A 144 24.48 4.42 13.45
N LEU A 145 23.61 5.35 13.82
CA LEU A 145 23.96 6.67 14.33
C LEU A 145 24.73 6.60 15.67
N LEU A 146 24.54 5.54 16.46
CA LEU A 146 25.33 5.30 17.68
C LEU A 146 26.82 5.06 17.36
N ASP A 147 27.11 4.56 16.16
CA ASP A 147 28.44 4.31 15.63
C ASP A 147 28.86 5.36 14.56
N GLY A 148 28.08 6.43 14.37
CA GLY A 148 28.35 7.48 13.40
C GLY A 148 28.07 7.09 11.94
N VAL A 149 27.24 6.07 11.71
CA VAL A 149 26.79 5.61 10.39
C VAL A 149 25.41 6.19 10.10
N ALA A 150 25.30 6.99 9.04
CA ALA A 150 24.05 7.52 8.53
C ALA A 150 23.92 7.14 7.05
N LEU A 151 22.96 6.29 6.72
CA LEU A 151 22.74 5.75 5.38
C LEU A 151 21.26 5.87 4.99
N SER A 152 20.99 6.07 3.70
CA SER A 152 19.64 6.01 3.13
C SER A 152 19.13 4.57 3.07
N GLN A 153 17.86 4.38 2.67
CA GLN A 153 17.30 3.03 2.53
C GLN A 153 18.13 2.20 1.53
N VAL A 154 18.46 2.76 0.36
CA VAL A 154 19.23 2.07 -0.67
C VAL A 154 20.67 1.78 -0.21
N GLU A 155 21.30 2.72 0.49
CA GLU A 155 22.65 2.53 1.03
C GLU A 155 22.70 1.43 2.11
N TRP A 156 21.69 1.37 2.98
CA TRP A 156 21.55 0.26 3.92
C TRP A 156 21.31 -1.06 3.19
N ALA A 157 20.46 -1.09 2.16
CA ALA A 157 20.20 -2.31 1.41
C ALA A 157 21.47 -2.87 0.75
N GLU A 158 22.35 -2.02 0.22
CA GLU A 158 23.66 -2.44 -0.28
C GLU A 158 24.57 -2.99 0.83
N ALA A 159 24.63 -2.30 1.97
CA ALA A 159 25.48 -2.67 3.10
C ALA A 159 25.05 -3.97 3.79
N LEU A 160 23.76 -4.33 3.67
CA LEU A 160 23.17 -5.50 4.32
C LEU A 160 23.27 -6.78 3.48
N GLU A 161 23.98 -6.79 2.34
CA GLU A 161 24.26 -8.02 1.56
C GLU A 161 23.03 -8.95 1.41
N PRO A 162 21.94 -8.49 0.77
CA PRO A 162 20.66 -9.18 0.77
C PRO A 162 20.70 -10.50 -0.01
N SER A 163 19.87 -11.46 0.39
CA SER A 163 19.60 -12.67 -0.39
C SER A 163 18.38 -12.51 -1.31
N VAL A 164 17.50 -11.55 -0.97
CA VAL A 164 16.33 -11.12 -1.75
C VAL A 164 15.93 -9.73 -1.28
N ILE A 165 15.40 -8.92 -2.19
CA ILE A 165 14.93 -7.55 -1.90
C ILE A 165 13.44 -7.45 -2.23
N LEU A 166 12.64 -6.99 -1.28
CA LEU A 166 11.29 -6.50 -1.53
C LEU A 166 11.35 -4.98 -1.75
N LEU A 167 10.87 -4.51 -2.91
CA LEU A 167 10.86 -3.10 -3.28
C LEU A 167 9.44 -2.63 -3.53
N TRP A 168 8.94 -1.73 -2.69
CA TRP A 168 7.67 -1.05 -2.97
C TRP A 168 7.74 0.39 -2.47
N ILE A 169 8.20 1.25 -3.38
CA ILE A 169 8.36 2.70 -3.24
C ILE A 169 7.72 3.36 -4.47
N GLY A 170 7.33 4.63 -4.36
CA GLY A 170 6.59 5.33 -5.41
C GLY A 170 5.18 5.75 -5.01
N ASN A 171 4.64 5.21 -3.92
CA ASN A 171 3.27 5.52 -3.53
C ASN A 171 3.15 6.97 -3.04
N ASN A 172 4.13 7.48 -2.30
CA ASN A 172 4.15 8.88 -1.84
C ASN A 172 4.43 9.89 -2.96
N ASP A 173 5.03 9.47 -4.07
CA ASP A 173 5.16 10.29 -5.28
C ASP A 173 3.80 10.65 -5.91
N ILE A 174 2.72 9.97 -5.51
CA ILE A 174 1.35 10.18 -5.99
C ILE A 174 0.39 10.57 -4.86
N LEU A 175 0.50 9.93 -3.69
CA LEU A 175 -0.53 9.96 -2.63
C LEU A 175 -0.92 11.37 -2.21
N GLY A 176 0.07 12.26 -2.01
CA GLY A 176 -0.18 13.63 -1.56
C GLY A 176 -1.18 14.37 -2.45
N ALA A 177 -1.05 14.22 -3.77
CA ALA A 177 -1.95 14.84 -4.74
C ALA A 177 -3.40 14.36 -4.59
N ALA A 178 -3.59 13.06 -4.31
CA ALA A 178 -4.92 12.48 -4.11
C ALA A 178 -5.54 12.91 -2.78
N THR A 179 -4.74 13.03 -1.72
CA THR A 179 -5.24 13.36 -0.38
C THR A 179 -5.48 14.84 -0.15
N GLU A 180 -4.85 15.70 -0.96
CA GLU A 180 -4.95 17.17 -0.86
C GLU A 180 -5.68 17.83 -2.03
N GLY A 181 -6.08 17.09 -3.08
CA GLY A 181 -6.70 17.69 -4.27
C GLY A 181 -5.73 18.64 -4.98
N SER A 182 -4.49 18.19 -5.22
CA SER A 182 -3.46 19.02 -5.87
C SER A 182 -2.50 18.18 -6.71
N PRO A 183 -2.76 18.04 -8.02
CA PRO A 183 -1.89 17.31 -8.95
C PRO A 183 -0.43 17.78 -8.96
N GLU A 184 -0.15 19.03 -8.56
CA GLU A 184 1.20 19.61 -8.47
C GLU A 184 2.09 18.94 -7.42
N LEU A 185 1.50 18.21 -6.47
CA LEU A 185 2.24 17.47 -5.45
C LEU A 185 2.85 16.16 -6.00
N MET A 186 2.48 15.71 -7.20
CA MET A 186 3.06 14.51 -7.78
C MET A 186 4.48 14.76 -8.29
N THR A 187 5.40 13.85 -7.97
CA THR A 187 6.81 13.91 -8.43
C THR A 187 6.89 14.10 -9.94
N ASP A 188 7.76 14.99 -10.42
CA ASP A 188 7.98 15.17 -11.86
C ASP A 188 8.41 13.84 -12.52
N PRO A 189 7.87 13.46 -13.70
CA PRO A 189 8.20 12.18 -14.32
C PRO A 189 9.68 11.95 -14.62
N GLU A 190 10.42 12.99 -15.00
CA GLU A 190 11.86 12.85 -15.26
C GLU A 190 12.63 12.63 -13.95
N VAL A 191 12.19 13.29 -12.86
CA VAL A 191 12.75 13.09 -11.52
C VAL A 191 12.47 11.68 -11.02
N PHE A 192 11.24 11.21 -11.14
CA PHE A 192 10.87 9.85 -10.77
C PHE A 192 11.66 8.81 -11.57
N GLU A 193 11.72 8.93 -12.91
CA GLU A 193 12.46 8.00 -13.76
C GLU A 193 13.95 7.94 -13.39
N ALA A 194 14.56 9.11 -13.11
CA ALA A 194 15.96 9.19 -12.71
C ALA A 194 16.22 8.57 -11.33
N ALA A 195 15.38 8.86 -10.34
CA ALA A 195 15.50 8.31 -8.99
C ALA A 195 15.26 6.78 -8.99
N TYR A 196 14.17 6.34 -9.61
CA TYR A 196 13.80 4.92 -9.71
C TYR A 196 14.82 4.12 -10.52
N GLY A 197 15.38 4.71 -11.57
CA GLY A 197 16.50 4.15 -12.31
C GLY A 197 17.73 3.91 -11.42
N GLN A 198 18.13 4.91 -10.63
CA GLN A 198 19.26 4.77 -9.71
C GLN A 198 19.00 3.76 -8.58
N ILE A 199 17.77 3.70 -8.05
CA ILE A 199 17.37 2.65 -7.09
C ILE A 199 17.62 1.27 -7.71
N PHE A 200 17.10 1.01 -8.91
CA PHE A 200 17.27 -0.27 -9.58
C PHE A 200 18.73 -0.60 -9.87
N ASP A 201 19.49 0.35 -10.42
CA ASP A 201 20.90 0.16 -10.73
C ASP A 201 21.69 -0.28 -9.48
N ARG A 202 21.43 0.36 -8.34
CA ARG A 202 22.10 0.10 -7.05
C ARG A 202 21.65 -1.21 -6.42
N LEU A 203 20.34 -1.44 -6.30
CA LEU A 203 19.82 -2.67 -5.70
C LEU A 203 20.18 -3.90 -6.55
N ALA A 204 20.15 -3.81 -7.88
CA ALA A 204 20.54 -4.92 -8.75
C ALA A 204 22.05 -5.22 -8.66
N ALA A 205 22.89 -4.22 -8.36
CA ALA A 205 24.33 -4.43 -8.17
C ALA A 205 24.67 -5.29 -6.95
N THR A 206 23.74 -5.48 -6.01
CA THR A 206 23.89 -6.43 -4.88
C THR A 206 23.87 -7.89 -5.35
N GLY A 207 23.30 -8.17 -6.53
CA GLY A 207 23.10 -9.51 -7.07
C GLY A 207 21.89 -10.26 -6.50
N ALA A 208 21.17 -9.68 -5.54
CA ALA A 208 19.95 -10.25 -5.00
C ALA A 208 18.78 -10.14 -6.00
N PRO A 209 17.90 -11.15 -6.12
CA PRO A 209 16.64 -11.00 -6.84
C PRO A 209 15.79 -9.91 -6.20
N ILE A 210 15.20 -9.06 -7.04
CA ILE A 210 14.29 -7.98 -6.62
C ILE A 210 12.86 -8.42 -6.93
N VAL A 211 11.99 -8.30 -5.92
CA VAL A 211 10.54 -8.43 -6.04
C VAL A 211 9.97 -7.04 -5.87
N VAL A 212 9.47 -6.46 -6.95
CA VAL A 212 9.02 -5.06 -7.01
C VAL A 212 7.51 -4.99 -7.18
N ALA A 213 6.82 -4.12 -6.45
CA ALA A 213 5.40 -3.85 -6.65
C ALA A 213 5.15 -2.54 -7.40
N ASN A 214 4.06 -2.51 -8.17
CA ASN A 214 3.58 -1.31 -8.82
C ASN A 214 2.72 -0.44 -7.86
N ILE A 215 2.47 0.80 -8.25
CA ILE A 215 1.69 1.78 -7.49
C ILE A 215 0.20 1.53 -7.77
N PRO A 216 -0.65 1.36 -6.74
CA PRO A 216 -2.09 1.24 -6.93
C PRO A 216 -2.71 2.56 -7.40
N ASP A 217 -3.92 2.47 -7.97
CA ASP A 217 -4.74 3.65 -8.20
C ASP A 217 -5.15 4.27 -6.84
N THR A 218 -4.68 5.48 -6.55
CA THR A 218 -4.98 6.14 -5.27
C THR A 218 -6.44 6.62 -5.19
N THR A 219 -7.19 6.61 -6.28
CA THR A 219 -8.62 6.98 -6.28
C THR A 219 -9.52 5.87 -5.73
N VAL A 220 -9.02 4.64 -5.55
CA VAL A 220 -9.78 3.51 -4.98
C VAL A 220 -9.53 3.27 -3.49
N ILE A 221 -8.83 4.19 -2.80
CA ILE A 221 -8.59 4.09 -1.36
C ILE A 221 -9.79 4.61 -0.55
N ALA A 222 -9.99 4.09 0.65
CA ALA A 222 -11.07 4.50 1.56
C ALA A 222 -11.03 5.99 1.98
N TYR A 223 -9.91 6.68 1.79
CA TYR A 223 -9.76 8.11 2.07
C TYR A 223 -10.63 8.96 1.13
N LEU A 224 -10.96 8.45 -0.05
CA LEU A 224 -11.75 9.15 -1.06
C LEU A 224 -13.11 8.46 -1.20
N THR A 225 -14.18 9.21 -0.96
CA THR A 225 -15.56 8.71 -1.09
C THR A 225 -16.22 9.37 -2.30
N PRO A 226 -16.63 8.61 -3.33
CA PRO A 226 -17.32 9.18 -4.49
C PRO A 226 -18.59 9.94 -4.07
N VAL A 227 -18.89 11.06 -4.72
CA VAL A 227 -20.08 11.88 -4.41
C VAL A 227 -21.39 11.08 -4.55
N SER A 228 -21.43 10.11 -5.45
CA SER A 228 -22.56 9.17 -5.56
C SER A 228 -22.77 8.34 -4.27
N GLU A 229 -21.69 7.92 -3.60
CA GLU A 229 -21.75 7.22 -2.31
C GLU A 229 -22.11 8.18 -1.18
N VAL A 230 -21.58 9.41 -1.18
CA VAL A 230 -21.97 10.48 -0.23
C VAL A 230 -23.47 10.76 -0.32
N SER A 231 -23.99 10.96 -1.54
CA SER A 231 -25.41 11.18 -1.81
C SER A 231 -26.27 10.05 -1.27
N TRP A 232 -25.89 8.81 -1.58
CA TRP A 232 -26.61 7.63 -1.10
C TRP A 232 -26.59 7.52 0.43
N ALA A 233 -25.44 7.76 1.05
CA ALA A 233 -25.24 7.59 2.48
C ALA A 233 -25.91 8.68 3.32
N MET A 234 -25.94 9.92 2.83
CA MET A 234 -26.63 11.06 3.47
C MET A 234 -28.13 11.10 3.14
N GLY A 235 -28.57 10.40 2.09
CA GLY A 235 -29.94 10.51 1.58
C GLY A 235 -30.24 11.88 0.97
N VAL A 236 -29.21 12.54 0.42
CA VAL A 236 -29.28 13.88 -0.17
C VAL A 236 -29.01 13.75 -1.68
N PRO A 237 -29.91 14.22 -2.57
CA PRO A 237 -29.66 14.21 -4.01
C PRO A 237 -28.36 14.93 -4.40
N VAL A 238 -27.67 14.43 -5.42
CA VAL A 238 -26.40 14.97 -5.89
C VAL A 238 -26.52 16.46 -6.22
N GLU A 239 -27.64 16.91 -6.79
CA GLU A 239 -27.86 18.32 -7.14
C GLU A 239 -27.88 19.24 -5.90
N LEU A 240 -28.27 18.72 -4.74
CA LEU A 240 -28.18 19.47 -3.49
C LEU A 240 -26.76 19.45 -2.92
N LEU A 241 -26.00 18.37 -3.13
CA LEU A 241 -24.59 18.32 -2.76
C LEU A 241 -23.76 19.30 -3.60
N GLU A 242 -24.03 19.40 -4.91
CA GLU A 242 -23.39 20.38 -5.80
C GLU A 242 -23.55 21.80 -5.25
N VAL A 243 -24.76 22.18 -4.86
CA VAL A 243 -25.04 23.52 -4.34
C VAL A 243 -24.48 23.75 -2.94
N ALA A 244 -24.58 22.76 -2.04
CA ALA A 244 -24.20 22.93 -0.64
C ALA A 244 -22.70 22.73 -0.39
N LEU A 245 -22.09 21.77 -1.07
CA LEU A 245 -20.71 21.35 -0.85
C LEU A 245 -19.76 21.82 -1.95
N GLY A 246 -20.26 22.28 -3.11
CA GLY A 246 -19.41 22.71 -4.22
C GLY A 246 -18.73 21.56 -4.96
N VAL A 247 -19.29 20.35 -4.90
CA VAL A 247 -18.75 19.13 -5.52
C VAL A 247 -19.47 18.80 -6.82
N GLY A 248 -18.79 18.19 -7.78
CA GLY A 248 -19.37 17.58 -8.98
C GLY A 248 -19.83 16.12 -8.75
N PRO A 249 -20.63 15.56 -9.67
CA PRO A 249 -21.22 14.22 -9.52
C PRO A 249 -20.20 13.07 -9.53
N GLU A 250 -19.07 13.27 -10.19
CA GLU A 250 -17.98 12.29 -10.35
C GLU A 250 -16.76 12.60 -9.46
N ASP A 251 -16.88 13.61 -8.59
CA ASP A 251 -15.84 14.00 -7.66
C ASP A 251 -15.82 13.07 -6.44
N TYR A 252 -14.78 13.22 -5.63
CA TYR A 252 -14.59 12.50 -4.38
C TYR A 252 -14.53 13.49 -3.22
N VAL A 253 -15.10 13.09 -2.09
CA VAL A 253 -14.97 13.80 -0.81
C VAL A 253 -13.97 13.04 0.05
N THR A 254 -12.99 13.76 0.61
CA THR A 254 -11.99 13.15 1.48
C THR A 254 -12.61 12.71 2.81
N LEU A 255 -11.97 11.79 3.51
CA LEU A 255 -12.45 11.31 4.82
C LEU A 255 -12.66 12.45 5.84
N PRO A 256 -11.76 13.45 6.01
CA PRO A 256 -12.05 14.65 6.79
C PRO A 256 -13.18 15.51 6.23
N GLY A 257 -13.29 15.58 4.90
CA GLY A 257 -14.37 16.28 4.19
C GLY A 257 -15.76 15.75 4.53
N LEU A 258 -15.91 14.46 4.84
CA LEU A 258 -17.20 13.87 5.20
C LEU A 258 -17.80 14.44 6.49
N ASP A 259 -16.99 14.68 7.54
CA ASP A 259 -17.46 15.32 8.78
C ASP A 259 -17.90 16.77 8.50
N MET A 260 -17.09 17.51 7.73
CA MET A 260 -17.42 18.89 7.35
C MET A 260 -18.68 18.95 6.49
N ALA A 261 -18.84 18.04 5.54
CA ALA A 261 -20.04 17.93 4.70
C ALA A 261 -21.30 17.69 5.53
N SER A 262 -21.25 16.79 6.53
CA SER A 262 -22.37 16.58 7.45
C SER A 262 -22.74 17.86 8.22
N ARG A 263 -21.74 18.66 8.62
CA ARG A 263 -21.97 19.93 9.35
C ARG A 263 -22.53 21.03 8.46
N ILE A 264 -22.10 21.09 7.20
CA ILE A 264 -22.62 22.03 6.19
C ILE A 264 -24.09 21.72 5.90
N LEU A 265 -24.41 20.46 5.61
CA LEU A 265 -25.79 20.04 5.35
C LEU A 265 -26.70 20.19 6.57
N GLY A 266 -26.15 20.02 7.77
CA GLY A 266 -26.83 20.33 9.03
C GLY A 266 -26.97 21.83 9.36
N GLY A 267 -26.44 22.72 8.53
CA GLY A 267 -26.51 24.18 8.72
C GLY A 267 -25.64 24.72 9.85
N THR A 268 -24.68 23.93 10.35
CA THR A 268 -23.78 24.32 11.45
C THR A 268 -22.48 24.95 10.97
N LEU A 269 -22.11 24.75 9.70
CA LEU A 269 -20.99 25.39 9.02
C LEU A 269 -21.45 25.95 7.66
N PRO A 270 -20.83 27.04 7.16
CA PRO A 270 -21.05 27.46 5.78
C PRO A 270 -20.34 26.51 4.81
N GLY A 271 -20.98 26.23 3.68
CA GLY A 271 -20.31 25.62 2.52
C GLY A 271 -19.74 26.67 1.56
N PRO A 272 -19.05 26.26 0.48
CA PRO A 272 -18.77 24.87 0.08
C PRO A 272 -17.67 24.20 0.93
N LEU A 273 -17.35 22.95 0.64
CA LEU A 273 -16.12 22.32 1.14
C LEU A 273 -14.89 23.09 0.58
N PRO A 274 -13.78 23.14 1.33
CA PRO A 274 -12.50 23.58 0.78
C PRO A 274 -12.01 22.65 -0.33
N ASP A 275 -11.30 23.16 -1.33
CA ASP A 275 -10.65 22.35 -2.39
C ASP A 275 -9.82 21.22 -1.78
N THR A 276 -9.08 21.46 -0.69
CA THR A 276 -8.26 20.41 -0.05
C THR A 276 -9.05 19.25 0.57
N MET A 277 -10.38 19.25 0.48
CA MET A 277 -11.27 18.19 0.94
C MET A 277 -12.09 17.55 -0.19
N VAL A 278 -11.85 17.99 -1.43
CA VAL A 278 -12.49 17.48 -2.64
C VAL A 278 -11.38 17.08 -3.60
N LEU A 279 -11.52 15.91 -4.22
CA LEU A 279 -10.71 15.57 -5.38
C LEU A 279 -11.63 15.60 -6.58
N ASP A 280 -11.42 16.57 -7.47
CA ASP A 280 -12.28 16.73 -8.63
C ASP A 280 -11.97 15.66 -9.69
N THR A 281 -12.88 15.53 -10.65
CA THR A 281 -12.78 14.50 -11.70
C THR A 281 -11.56 14.69 -12.60
N GLU A 282 -11.17 15.94 -12.91
CA GLU A 282 -10.01 16.25 -13.74
C GLU A 282 -8.69 15.98 -12.99
N GLU A 283 -8.62 16.28 -11.70
CA GLU A 283 -7.52 15.95 -10.80
C GLU A 283 -7.36 14.45 -10.66
N ALA A 284 -8.45 13.72 -10.40
CA ALA A 284 -8.46 12.27 -10.34
C ALA A 284 -7.98 11.63 -11.65
N GLN A 285 -8.33 12.20 -12.80
CA GLN A 285 -7.81 11.75 -14.09
C GLN A 285 -6.29 11.98 -14.22
N GLN A 286 -5.81 13.18 -13.88
CA GLN A 286 -4.37 13.50 -13.92
C GLN A 286 -3.54 12.58 -13.02
N ILE A 287 -4.06 12.26 -11.83
CA ILE A 287 -3.45 11.34 -10.89
C ILE A 287 -3.34 9.94 -11.50
N ARG A 288 -4.43 9.39 -12.04
CA ARG A 288 -4.42 8.08 -12.71
C ARG A 288 -3.45 8.02 -13.89
N GLU A 289 -3.41 9.08 -14.71
CA GLU A 289 -2.47 9.18 -15.83
C GLU A 289 -1.00 9.22 -15.37
N ARG A 290 -0.70 9.92 -14.27
CA ARG A 290 0.65 9.92 -13.67
C ARG A 290 1.00 8.56 -13.08
N THR A 291 0.06 7.91 -12.38
CA THR A 291 0.24 6.56 -11.86
C THR A 291 0.50 5.55 -12.99
N ASP A 292 -0.21 5.64 -14.11
CA ASP A 292 0.03 4.82 -15.31
C ASP A 292 1.46 4.99 -15.83
N LEU A 293 1.92 6.24 -15.92
CA LEU A 293 3.27 6.57 -16.37
C LEU A 293 4.34 6.00 -15.44
N PHE A 294 4.18 6.16 -14.13
CA PHE A 294 5.12 5.60 -13.14
C PHE A 294 5.13 4.08 -13.18
N ASN A 295 3.96 3.44 -13.27
CA ASN A 295 3.88 1.99 -13.40
C ASN A 295 4.52 1.46 -14.68
N ALA A 296 4.48 2.22 -15.78
CA ALA A 296 5.20 1.88 -17.00
C ALA A 296 6.73 1.93 -16.79
N ILE A 297 7.23 2.94 -16.06
CA ILE A 297 8.65 3.03 -15.67
C ILE A 297 9.04 1.84 -14.78
N ILE A 298 8.25 1.54 -13.75
CA ILE A 298 8.48 0.41 -12.84
C ILE A 298 8.55 -0.91 -13.62
N ALA A 299 7.58 -1.15 -14.50
CA ALA A 299 7.53 -2.35 -15.32
C ALA A 299 8.74 -2.46 -16.27
N ALA A 300 9.14 -1.36 -16.91
CA ALA A 300 10.31 -1.33 -17.78
C ALA A 300 11.61 -1.65 -17.01
N LYS A 301 11.75 -1.14 -15.78
CA LYS A 301 12.90 -1.46 -14.91
C LYS A 301 12.86 -2.90 -14.43
N ALA A 302 11.69 -3.41 -14.05
CA ALA A 302 11.53 -4.81 -13.67
C ALA A 302 11.95 -5.74 -14.82
N GLU A 303 11.52 -5.45 -16.06
CA GLU A 303 11.92 -6.21 -17.25
C GLU A 303 13.43 -6.10 -17.52
N GLN A 304 13.98 -4.88 -17.48
CA GLN A 304 15.41 -4.62 -17.72
C GLN A 304 16.32 -5.44 -16.79
N TYR A 305 15.92 -5.59 -15.52
CA TYR A 305 16.71 -6.25 -14.48
C TYR A 305 16.25 -7.68 -14.18
N GLY A 306 15.27 -8.21 -14.91
CA GLY A 306 14.73 -9.55 -14.65
C GLY A 306 14.10 -9.70 -13.26
N SER A 307 13.56 -8.61 -12.70
CA SER A 307 12.91 -8.58 -11.40
C SER A 307 11.48 -9.14 -11.47
N THR A 308 10.99 -9.65 -10.34
CA THR A 308 9.61 -10.15 -10.23
C THR A 308 8.67 -8.98 -9.97
N LEU A 309 7.78 -8.67 -10.90
CA LEU A 309 6.76 -7.61 -10.74
C LEU A 309 5.51 -8.16 -10.03
N VAL A 310 5.05 -7.43 -9.00
CA VAL A 310 3.81 -7.67 -8.26
C VAL A 310 2.78 -6.61 -8.65
N ASP A 311 1.61 -7.04 -9.09
CA ASP A 311 0.56 -6.14 -9.59
C ASP A 311 -0.47 -5.79 -8.51
N ILE A 312 -0.08 -4.91 -7.60
CA ILE A 312 -0.93 -4.41 -6.51
C ILE A 312 -2.06 -3.53 -7.04
N ARG A 313 -1.82 -2.80 -8.14
CA ARG A 313 -2.88 -2.06 -8.82
C ARG A 313 -4.03 -2.97 -9.20
N ALA A 314 -3.76 -4.06 -9.91
CA ALA A 314 -4.81 -4.99 -10.31
C ALA A 314 -5.47 -5.67 -9.09
N LEU A 315 -4.75 -5.89 -7.98
CA LEU A 315 -5.35 -6.37 -6.73
C LEU A 315 -6.41 -5.40 -6.21
N LEU A 316 -6.10 -4.10 -6.10
CA LEU A 316 -7.05 -3.12 -5.57
C LEU A 316 -8.19 -2.80 -6.54
N GLU A 317 -7.94 -2.73 -7.84
CA GLU A 317 -9.01 -2.57 -8.84
C GLU A 317 -10.02 -3.73 -8.78
N ARG A 318 -9.54 -4.98 -8.60
CA ARG A 318 -10.42 -6.14 -8.37
C ARG A 318 -11.19 -6.04 -7.06
N ALA A 319 -10.52 -5.58 -5.99
CA ALA A 319 -11.12 -5.43 -4.68
C ALA A 319 -12.19 -4.32 -4.68
N ASP A 320 -11.99 -3.24 -5.41
CA ASP A 320 -12.97 -2.17 -5.56
C ASP A 320 -14.19 -2.66 -6.36
N ALA A 321 -13.95 -3.13 -7.59
CA ALA A 321 -15.03 -3.51 -8.50
C ALA A 321 -15.89 -4.68 -8.01
N ALA A 322 -15.30 -5.64 -7.30
CA ALA A 322 -15.99 -6.88 -6.92
C ALA A 322 -15.97 -7.17 -5.41
N GLY A 323 -15.17 -6.47 -4.62
CA GLY A 323 -14.87 -6.85 -3.24
C GLY A 323 -13.82 -7.95 -3.14
N ALA A 324 -12.97 -7.88 -2.10
CA ALA A 324 -11.99 -8.92 -1.79
C ALA A 324 -12.59 -10.02 -0.91
N MET A 325 -12.19 -11.27 -1.07
CA MET A 325 -12.70 -12.38 -0.24
C MET A 325 -11.72 -12.73 0.87
N ALA A 326 -12.15 -12.69 2.13
CA ALA A 326 -11.39 -13.15 3.28
C ALA A 326 -12.28 -14.04 4.17
N CYS A 327 -11.89 -15.30 4.35
CA CYS A 327 -12.65 -16.28 5.15
C CYS A 327 -14.14 -16.39 4.80
N GLY A 328 -14.48 -16.40 3.51
CA GLY A 328 -15.88 -16.43 3.06
C GLY A 328 -16.67 -15.13 3.26
N ARG A 329 -16.03 -14.07 3.78
CA ARG A 329 -16.59 -12.72 3.90
C ARG A 329 -16.12 -11.89 2.71
N ARG A 330 -17.00 -11.07 2.16
CA ARG A 330 -16.63 -10.07 1.15
C ARG A 330 -16.26 -8.77 1.85
N LEU A 331 -15.08 -8.26 1.53
CA LEU A 331 -14.51 -7.00 1.99
C LEU A 331 -14.66 -5.94 0.89
N ALA A 332 -14.68 -4.68 1.28
CA ALA A 332 -14.78 -3.53 0.39
C ALA A 332 -13.63 -2.54 0.64
N THR A 333 -13.30 -1.77 -0.40
CA THR A 333 -12.35 -0.66 -0.39
C THR A 333 -12.90 0.60 0.28
N SER A 334 -14.21 0.69 0.49
CA SER A 334 -14.83 1.80 1.24
C SER A 334 -14.32 1.89 2.67
N PHE A 335 -14.40 3.07 3.29
CA PHE A 335 -14.08 3.26 4.72
C PHE A 335 -14.85 2.28 5.61
N LEU A 336 -14.15 1.66 6.57
CA LEU A 336 -14.64 0.55 7.41
C LEU A 336 -15.13 -0.68 6.61
N GLY A 337 -14.74 -0.83 5.35
CA GLY A 337 -15.04 -1.98 4.47
C GLY A 337 -14.10 -3.17 4.66
N GLY A 338 -13.10 -3.04 5.54
CA GLY A 338 -12.22 -4.13 5.95
C GLY A 338 -10.94 -4.29 5.12
N VAL A 339 -10.83 -3.66 3.95
CA VAL A 339 -9.55 -3.61 3.20
C VAL A 339 -8.62 -2.55 3.81
N PHE A 340 -9.13 -1.33 4.02
CA PHE A 340 -8.37 -0.21 4.58
C PHE A 340 -8.69 0.05 6.05
N SER A 341 -7.69 0.57 6.75
CA SER A 341 -7.72 0.93 8.16
C SER A 341 -8.33 2.33 8.40
N LEU A 342 -8.25 2.84 9.63
CA LEU A 342 -8.97 4.05 10.05
C LEU A 342 -8.46 5.36 9.44
N ASP A 343 -7.30 5.34 8.77
CA ASP A 343 -6.82 6.49 7.99
C ASP A 343 -7.33 6.50 6.55
N GLY A 344 -8.00 5.44 6.11
CA GLY A 344 -8.52 5.31 4.74
C GLY A 344 -7.45 5.11 3.67
N VAL A 345 -6.17 5.05 4.03
CA VAL A 345 -5.04 4.92 3.07
C VAL A 345 -4.36 3.57 3.24
N HIS A 346 -4.04 3.19 4.46
CA HIS A 346 -3.24 2.01 4.74
C HIS A 346 -4.13 0.79 4.99
N PRO A 347 -3.70 -0.43 4.58
CA PRO A 347 -4.47 -1.64 4.79
C PRO A 347 -4.76 -1.95 6.27
N THR A 348 -5.85 -2.67 6.52
CA THR A 348 -6.03 -3.41 7.78
C THR A 348 -5.03 -4.56 7.87
N ARG A 349 -4.99 -5.29 8.99
CA ARG A 349 -4.16 -6.51 9.10
C ARG A 349 -4.56 -7.54 8.04
N THR A 350 -5.86 -7.66 7.79
CA THR A 350 -6.39 -8.53 6.73
C THR A 350 -6.09 -7.98 5.34
N GLY A 351 -6.14 -6.66 5.16
CA GLY A 351 -5.71 -6.00 3.93
C GLY A 351 -4.23 -6.28 3.61
N TYR A 352 -3.36 -6.20 4.61
CA TYR A 352 -1.96 -6.57 4.47
C TYR A 352 -1.76 -8.06 4.15
N ALA A 353 -2.58 -8.94 4.69
CA ALA A 353 -2.56 -10.36 4.33
C ALA A 353 -3.01 -10.61 2.88
N LEU A 354 -3.93 -9.81 2.33
CA LEU A 354 -4.28 -9.86 0.90
C LEU A 354 -3.09 -9.42 0.03
N VAL A 355 -2.43 -8.31 0.40
CA VAL A 355 -1.21 -7.83 -0.29
C VAL A 355 -0.10 -8.88 -0.21
N ALA A 356 0.15 -9.46 0.96
CA ALA A 356 1.15 -10.51 1.14
C ALA A 356 0.89 -11.72 0.23
N ASN A 357 -0.37 -12.11 0.06
CA ASN A 357 -0.73 -13.22 -0.83
C ASN A 357 -0.50 -12.89 -2.32
N GLU A 358 -0.66 -11.65 -2.75
CA GLU A 358 -0.32 -11.23 -4.12
C GLU A 358 1.21 -11.27 -4.34
N PHE A 359 1.99 -10.79 -3.37
CA PHE A 359 3.45 -10.91 -3.38
C PHE A 359 3.91 -12.37 -3.39
N ILE A 360 3.36 -13.22 -2.52
CA ILE A 360 3.69 -14.65 -2.44
C ILE A 360 3.39 -15.34 -3.78
N ALA A 361 2.24 -15.04 -4.40
CA ALA A 361 1.90 -15.59 -5.70
C ALA A 361 2.93 -15.21 -6.78
N ALA A 362 3.33 -13.93 -6.81
CA ALA A 362 4.35 -13.44 -7.74
C ALA A 362 5.73 -14.04 -7.45
N ILE A 363 6.14 -14.15 -6.18
CA ILE A 363 7.40 -14.78 -5.76
C ILE A 363 7.46 -16.25 -6.18
N ASN A 364 6.39 -17.01 -5.93
CA ASN A 364 6.31 -18.42 -6.34
C ASN A 364 6.42 -18.55 -7.87
N ALA A 365 5.77 -17.67 -8.62
CA ALA A 365 5.80 -17.69 -10.08
C ALA A 365 7.14 -17.21 -10.67
N GLY A 366 7.72 -16.14 -10.13
CA GLY A 366 8.89 -15.45 -10.68
C GLY A 366 10.22 -16.03 -10.21
N LEU A 367 10.30 -16.48 -8.95
CA LEU A 367 11.53 -17.03 -8.36
C LEU A 367 11.51 -18.56 -8.23
N GLY A 368 10.40 -19.22 -8.56
CA GLY A 368 10.24 -20.66 -8.40
C GLY A 368 10.20 -21.12 -6.95
N ALA A 369 9.75 -20.25 -6.03
CA ALA A 369 9.51 -20.59 -4.64
C ALA A 369 8.24 -21.45 -4.47
N ASP A 370 8.06 -21.99 -3.26
CA ASP A 370 6.84 -22.72 -2.84
C ASP A 370 6.36 -22.22 -1.47
N LEU A 371 6.22 -20.90 -1.36
CA LEU A 371 5.74 -20.25 -0.14
C LEU A 371 4.23 -20.49 0.02
N PRO A 372 3.75 -20.96 1.18
CA PRO A 372 2.32 -21.09 1.42
C PRO A 372 1.66 -19.70 1.53
N PRO A 373 0.41 -19.54 1.05
CA PRO A 373 -0.33 -18.29 1.24
C PRO A 373 -0.67 -18.06 2.71
N VAL A 374 -0.71 -16.80 3.13
CA VAL A 374 -1.22 -16.35 4.43
C VAL A 374 -2.68 -16.79 4.62
N ASP A 375 -2.97 -17.39 5.77
CA ASP A 375 -4.32 -17.80 6.14
C ASP A 375 -5.18 -16.58 6.49
N LEU A 376 -5.98 -16.14 5.51
CA LEU A 376 -6.92 -15.03 5.68
C LEU A 376 -8.01 -15.31 6.73
N CYS A 377 -8.34 -16.56 7.03
CA CYS A 377 -9.26 -16.89 8.12
C CYS A 377 -8.66 -16.61 9.48
N ALA A 378 -7.41 -17.00 9.68
CA ALA A 378 -6.70 -16.73 10.93
C ALA A 378 -6.57 -15.22 11.16
N VAL A 379 -6.08 -14.48 10.16
CA VAL A 379 -5.84 -13.03 10.28
C VAL A 379 -7.14 -12.26 10.50
N SER A 380 -8.18 -12.52 9.68
CA SER A 380 -9.45 -11.77 9.78
C SER A 380 -10.24 -12.06 11.06
N ALA A 381 -9.96 -13.16 11.76
CA ALA A 381 -10.58 -13.46 13.04
C ALA A 381 -10.03 -12.60 14.19
N SER A 382 -8.78 -12.14 14.09
CA SER A 382 -8.10 -11.28 15.07
C SER A 382 -8.03 -9.81 14.68
N ASP A 383 -8.48 -9.46 13.48
CA ASP A 383 -8.42 -8.09 12.98
C ASP A 383 -9.50 -7.21 13.65
N PRO A 384 -9.10 -6.16 14.42
CA PRO A 384 -10.03 -5.33 15.19
C PRO A 384 -11.01 -4.54 14.31
N LEU A 385 -10.67 -4.31 13.03
CA LEU A 385 -11.50 -3.59 12.06
C LEU A 385 -12.36 -4.54 11.21
N LEU A 386 -12.41 -5.83 11.58
CA LEU A 386 -13.21 -6.85 10.91
C LEU A 386 -14.00 -7.72 11.90
N PRO A 387 -14.90 -7.13 12.71
CA PRO A 387 -15.64 -7.87 13.74
C PRO A 387 -16.46 -9.03 13.13
N PRO A 388 -16.70 -10.12 13.88
CA PRO A 388 -17.40 -11.29 13.37
C PRO A 388 -18.79 -10.97 12.79
N GLY A 389 -19.11 -11.58 11.64
CA GLY A 389 -20.43 -11.49 10.99
C GLY A 389 -20.63 -10.29 10.06
N MET A 390 -19.61 -9.45 9.87
CA MET A 390 -19.67 -8.31 8.95
C MET A 390 -19.25 -8.75 7.53
N SER A 391 -20.12 -8.50 6.54
CA SER A 391 -19.84 -8.68 5.10
C SER A 391 -20.27 -7.41 4.38
N PHE A 392 -19.48 -7.00 3.39
CA PHE A 392 -19.65 -5.74 2.69
C PHE A 392 -20.07 -5.97 1.23
N ALA A 393 -20.81 -5.02 0.68
CA ALA A 393 -21.09 -4.95 -0.75
C ALA A 393 -19.92 -4.21 -1.46
N PRO A 394 -19.66 -4.48 -2.75
CA PRO A 394 -18.70 -3.69 -3.55
C PRO A 394 -19.07 -2.20 -3.58
N SER A 395 -18.15 -1.35 -4.05
CA SER A 395 -18.45 0.06 -4.34
C SER A 395 -19.63 0.15 -5.32
N GLY A 396 -20.62 0.99 -4.98
CA GLY A 396 -21.93 1.06 -5.66
C GLY A 396 -23.14 0.53 -4.86
N LEU A 397 -24.19 1.38 -4.78
CA LEU A 397 -25.55 1.14 -4.23
C LEU A 397 -25.66 -0.04 -3.22
N GLY A 398 -25.12 0.15 -2.01
CA GLY A 398 -25.23 -0.83 -0.91
C GLY A 398 -24.05 -0.86 0.07
N SER A 399 -22.99 -0.09 -0.20
CA SER A 399 -21.77 0.05 0.63
C SER A 399 -22.07 0.52 2.07
N PRO A 400 -21.27 0.19 3.11
CA PRO A 400 -21.56 0.45 4.53
C PRO A 400 -21.55 1.93 4.97
N ALA A 401 -21.45 2.89 4.03
CA ALA A 401 -21.44 4.34 4.28
C ALA A 401 -22.64 4.86 5.11
N ARG A 402 -23.68 4.03 5.34
CA ARG A 402 -24.73 4.25 6.34
C ARG A 402 -24.21 4.54 7.76
N GLY A 403 -22.99 4.09 8.06
CA GLY A 403 -22.31 4.30 9.34
C GLY A 403 -21.82 5.74 9.54
N LEU A 404 -21.22 6.37 8.54
CA LEU A 404 -20.54 7.67 8.68
C LEU A 404 -21.50 8.87 8.82
N LEU A 405 -22.71 8.78 8.27
CA LEU A 405 -23.42 9.98 7.82
C LEU A 405 -24.84 10.18 8.40
N ARG A 406 -25.17 9.59 9.56
CA ARG A 406 -26.43 9.95 10.22
C ARG A 406 -26.30 11.25 11.01
N PRO A 407 -27.13 12.28 10.74
CA PRO A 407 -27.37 13.32 11.72
C PRO A 407 -28.04 12.69 12.95
N GLY A 408 -27.68 13.18 14.15
CA GLY A 408 -28.22 12.71 15.43
C GLY A 408 -29.76 12.77 15.50
N PRO A 409 -30.38 12.11 16.50
CA PRO A 409 -31.83 12.00 16.56
C PRO A 409 -32.48 13.38 16.66
N GLU A 410 -33.42 13.65 15.74
CA GLU A 410 -34.37 14.75 15.84
C GLU A 410 -35.05 14.70 17.23
N ARG A 411 -34.98 15.81 17.98
CA ARG A 411 -35.77 16.02 19.19
C ARG A 411 -37.00 16.86 18.88
#